data_AF-A0A4R2IQ54-F1
#
_entry.id   AF-A0A4R2IQ54-F1
#
_cell.length_a   1.000
_cell.length_b   1.000
_cell.length_c   1.000
_cell.angle_alpha   90.00
_cell.angle_beta   90.00
_cell.angle_gamma   90.00
#
_symmetry.space_group_name_H-M   'P 1'
#
loop_
_entity.id
_entity.type
_entity.pdbx_description
1 polymer ?
#
loop_
_entity_poly.entity_id
_entity_poly.type
_entity_poly.pdbx_seq_one_letter_code
_entity_poly.pdbx_strand_id
1 'polypeptide(L)'
;MHSPSTVVTVWIRSVITWMSLANAIINVEIVRRALWKYRTISMSFGIRWGFRPRVAARWVAIVAAAVAVGEGGQALGFPAAHLVGSLMLGVLLALSNVIRDQVPRRVNLTTQSLLGLSMGTYVTASAVSRLAQSALPLLAVTVATVVVSLGIAIVATRVGRIGRATAALGMMPGGSAAVVASADDVGADARLVAVMQYLRLAVVAVSAPMIVQWVASAPQAGGSPRPGDGPWRLLIFNADSQVVSLVAAVALVLVGRAVGRLFRLPSAALLGPMLIAAIVTASPIDLEFAPAGALEVMMFTMVGLDVGLRFTRATVLRLRKLLPLVLACTIVLNVVVALLASGLSALTSISLSDALLATTPGGINAVLATAAATGSDVGLISAVQSLRLFLMMALIPLVKIWATRRRTEDVIR
;
A
#
# COMPACT_ATOMS: atom_id res chain seq x y z
N MET A 1 4.24 6.30 -39.66
CA MET A 1 4.06 4.84 -39.57
C MET A 1 5.43 4.18 -39.48
N HIS A 2 5.89 3.82 -38.28
CA HIS A 2 7.13 3.04 -38.10
C HIS A 2 6.75 1.57 -37.95
N SER A 3 7.41 0.67 -38.70
CA SER A 3 7.04 -0.75 -38.73
C SER A 3 7.29 -1.42 -37.37
N PRO A 4 6.44 -2.38 -36.94
CA PRO A 4 6.58 -3.08 -35.66
C PRO A 4 7.90 -3.86 -35.51
N SER A 5 8.57 -4.22 -36.62
CA SER A 5 9.88 -4.87 -36.59
C SER A 5 11.03 -3.94 -36.19
N THR A 6 10.90 -2.64 -36.46
CA THR A 6 11.92 -1.62 -36.09
C THR A 6 11.86 -1.33 -34.59
N VAL A 7 10.66 -1.33 -34.00
CA VAL A 7 10.46 -1.13 -32.55
C VAL A 7 11.03 -2.31 -31.75
N VAL A 8 10.84 -3.54 -32.21
CA VAL A 8 11.37 -4.74 -31.54
C VAL A 8 12.90 -4.82 -31.62
N THR A 9 13.50 -4.43 -32.75
CA THR A 9 14.97 -4.41 -32.89
C THR A 9 15.61 -3.27 -32.09
N VAL A 10 14.97 -2.11 -32.00
CA VAL A 10 15.38 -1.02 -31.09
C VAL A 10 15.20 -1.44 -29.62
N TRP A 11 14.14 -2.20 -29.30
CA TRP A 11 13.90 -2.73 -27.95
C TRP A 11 14.98 -3.76 -27.56
N ILE A 12 15.34 -4.70 -28.44
CA ILE A 12 16.40 -5.68 -28.20
C ILE A 12 17.78 -4.99 -28.09
N ARG A 13 18.10 -4.05 -28.98
CA ARG A 13 19.35 -3.27 -28.87
C ARG A 13 19.40 -2.43 -27.60
N SER A 14 18.27 -1.82 -27.21
CA SER A 14 18.18 -1.06 -25.96
C SER A 14 18.35 -1.98 -24.76
N VAL A 15 17.67 -3.13 -24.70
CA VAL A 15 17.81 -4.13 -23.63
C VAL A 15 19.24 -4.65 -23.52
N ILE A 16 19.94 -4.93 -24.63
CA ILE A 16 21.35 -5.36 -24.63
C ILE A 16 22.28 -4.22 -24.17
N THR A 17 22.02 -2.99 -24.61
CA THR A 17 22.78 -1.80 -24.18
C THR A 17 22.54 -1.51 -22.69
N TRP A 18 21.32 -1.73 -22.19
CA TRP A 18 20.95 -1.59 -20.78
C TRP A 18 21.43 -2.75 -19.91
N MET A 19 21.56 -3.97 -20.43
CA MET A 19 22.24 -5.07 -19.75
C MET A 19 23.74 -4.79 -19.64
N SER A 20 24.35 -4.20 -20.67
CA SER A 20 25.73 -3.71 -20.64
C SER A 20 25.92 -2.56 -19.64
N LEU A 21 24.98 -1.60 -19.60
CA LEU A 21 24.97 -0.50 -18.64
C LEU A 21 24.67 -0.97 -17.20
N ALA A 22 23.78 -1.93 -17.02
CA ALA A 22 23.54 -2.59 -15.74
C ALA A 22 24.80 -3.33 -15.29
N ASN A 23 25.52 -4.02 -16.20
CA ASN A 23 26.80 -4.64 -15.90
C ASN A 23 27.89 -3.61 -15.57
N ALA A 24 27.85 -2.43 -16.18
CA ALA A 24 28.72 -1.29 -15.85
C ALA A 24 28.37 -0.59 -14.52
N ILE A 25 27.08 -0.58 -14.13
CA ILE A 25 26.59 -0.07 -12.83
C ILE A 25 26.80 -1.11 -11.71
N ILE A 26 26.87 -2.41 -12.05
CA ILE A 26 27.36 -3.51 -11.21
C ILE A 26 28.90 -3.42 -11.02
N ASN A 27 29.50 -2.23 -11.09
CA ASN A 27 30.87 -2.07 -10.63
C ASN A 27 30.88 -2.13 -9.11
N VAL A 28 31.08 -3.35 -8.58
CA VAL A 28 31.21 -3.70 -7.17
C VAL A 28 32.13 -2.72 -6.43
N GLU A 29 33.09 -2.11 -7.12
CA GLU A 29 34.03 -1.12 -6.60
C GLU A 29 33.37 0.20 -6.13
N ILE A 30 32.29 0.67 -6.77
CA ILE A 30 31.61 1.92 -6.36
C ILE A 30 30.79 1.68 -5.09
N VAL A 31 30.03 0.58 -5.06
CA VAL A 31 29.30 0.15 -3.86
C VAL A 31 30.28 -0.14 -2.72
N ARG A 32 31.43 -0.77 -3.01
CA ARG A 32 32.49 -1.05 -2.03
C ARG A 32 33.15 0.22 -1.49
N ARG A 33 33.39 1.24 -2.32
CA ARG A 33 33.93 2.55 -1.88
C ARG A 33 32.92 3.34 -1.03
N ALA A 34 31.65 3.34 -1.41
CA ALA A 34 30.57 3.95 -0.61
C ALA A 34 30.41 3.24 0.75
N LEU A 35 30.48 1.90 0.76
CA LEU A 35 30.42 1.07 1.97
C LEU A 35 31.67 1.20 2.85
N TRP A 36 32.86 1.45 2.28
CA TRP A 36 34.08 1.72 3.06
C TRP A 36 33.95 3.04 3.82
N LYS A 37 33.48 4.11 3.14
CA LYS A 37 33.24 5.41 3.76
C LYS A 37 32.19 5.34 4.88
N TYR A 38 31.16 4.50 4.73
CA TYR A 38 30.14 4.25 5.75
C TYR A 38 30.65 3.42 6.95
N ARG A 39 31.56 2.47 6.71
CA ARG A 39 32.19 1.65 7.76
C ARG A 39 33.07 2.50 8.69
N THR A 40 33.76 3.51 8.15
CA THR A 40 34.56 4.45 8.96
C THR A 40 33.68 5.34 9.84
N ILE A 41 32.52 5.77 9.34
CA ILE A 41 31.55 6.58 10.11
C ILE A 41 30.84 5.74 11.20
N SER A 42 30.54 4.47 10.91
CA SER A 42 29.89 3.56 11.86
C SER A 42 30.77 3.15 13.04
N MET A 43 32.11 3.14 12.89
CA MET A 43 33.03 2.83 13.98
C MET A 43 33.09 3.94 15.04
N SER A 44 32.88 5.21 14.66
CA SER A 44 32.88 6.33 15.61
C SER A 44 31.63 6.41 16.49
N PHE A 45 30.53 5.72 16.14
CA PHE A 45 29.25 5.82 16.85
C PHE A 45 28.78 4.56 17.58
N GLY A 46 29.59 3.49 17.66
CA GLY A 46 29.29 2.32 18.52
C GLY A 46 28.02 1.53 18.17
N ILE A 47 27.40 1.76 17.01
CA ILE A 47 26.19 1.01 16.58
C ILE A 47 26.65 -0.24 15.83
N ARG A 48 26.59 -1.42 16.50
CA ARG A 48 26.83 -2.73 15.86
C ARG A 48 25.69 -3.07 14.89
N TRP A 49 25.81 -2.61 13.64
CA TRP A 49 24.98 -3.11 12.55
C TRP A 49 25.55 -4.44 12.05
N GLY A 50 24.79 -5.52 12.16
CA GLY A 50 25.10 -6.79 11.47
C GLY A 50 24.93 -6.64 9.96
N PHE A 51 25.81 -5.88 9.31
CA PHE A 51 25.77 -5.61 7.87
C PHE A 51 26.29 -6.84 7.11
N ARG A 52 25.39 -7.60 6.49
CA ARG A 52 25.76 -8.64 5.53
C ARG A 52 25.77 -8.03 4.12
N PRO A 53 26.93 -7.71 3.51
CA PRO A 53 27.02 -6.97 2.25
C PRO A 53 26.31 -7.67 1.09
N ARG A 54 26.30 -9.01 1.08
CA ARG A 54 25.57 -9.82 0.10
C ARG A 54 24.05 -9.62 0.17
N VAL A 55 23.50 -9.43 1.38
CA VAL A 55 22.07 -9.19 1.58
C VAL A 55 21.69 -7.78 1.11
N ALA A 56 22.52 -6.78 1.42
CA ALA A 56 22.31 -5.41 0.95
C ALA A 56 22.37 -5.31 -0.57
N ALA A 57 23.40 -5.88 -1.22
CA ALA A 57 23.54 -5.88 -2.67
C ALA A 57 22.34 -6.57 -3.37
N ARG A 58 21.86 -7.67 -2.79
CA ARG A 58 20.66 -8.36 -3.28
C ARG A 58 19.42 -7.47 -3.22
N TRP A 59 19.17 -6.79 -2.10
CA TRP A 59 18.03 -5.89 -2.00
C TRP A 59 18.13 -4.72 -2.97
N VAL A 60 19.31 -4.13 -3.13
CA VAL A 60 19.54 -3.08 -4.14
C VAL A 60 19.19 -3.58 -5.55
N ALA A 61 19.61 -4.79 -5.90
CA ALA A 61 19.28 -5.40 -7.19
C ALA A 61 17.77 -5.62 -7.38
N ILE A 62 17.05 -6.07 -6.34
CA ILE A 62 15.59 -6.24 -6.38
C ILE A 62 14.89 -4.90 -6.57
N VAL A 63 15.29 -3.87 -5.82
CA VAL A 63 14.72 -2.53 -5.95
C VAL A 63 14.98 -1.96 -7.34
N ALA A 64 16.22 -2.09 -7.85
CA ALA A 64 16.57 -1.63 -9.18
C ALA A 64 15.75 -2.34 -10.28
N ALA A 65 15.58 -3.66 -10.16
CA ALA A 65 14.73 -4.43 -11.08
C ALA A 65 13.26 -3.99 -10.98
N ALA A 66 12.76 -3.74 -9.77
CA ALA A 66 11.38 -3.29 -9.56
C ALA A 66 11.12 -1.91 -10.15
N VAL A 67 12.07 -0.97 -9.99
CA VAL A 67 12.02 0.34 -10.64
C VAL A 67 12.07 0.18 -12.16
N ALA A 68 12.97 -0.63 -12.71
CA ALA A 68 13.06 -0.86 -14.15
C ALA A 68 11.78 -1.44 -14.76
N VAL A 69 11.13 -2.39 -14.07
CA VAL A 69 9.81 -2.91 -14.47
C VAL A 69 8.75 -1.82 -14.43
N GLY A 70 8.77 -0.97 -13.40
CA GLY A 70 7.88 0.20 -13.28
C GLY A 70 8.03 1.20 -14.42
N GLU A 71 9.27 1.57 -14.75
CA GLU A 71 9.59 2.46 -15.89
C GLU A 71 9.11 1.87 -17.22
N GLY A 72 9.35 0.57 -17.44
CA GLY A 72 8.85 -0.13 -18.62
C GLY A 72 7.33 -0.13 -18.71
N GLY A 73 6.63 -0.34 -17.59
CA GLY A 73 5.18 -0.24 -17.53
C GLY A 73 4.66 1.17 -17.78
N GLN A 74 5.36 2.19 -17.28
CA GLN A 74 4.98 3.59 -17.49
C GLN A 74 5.10 3.98 -18.95
N ALA A 75 6.16 3.52 -19.64
CA ALA A 75 6.34 3.72 -21.08
C ALA A 75 5.22 3.07 -21.93
N LEU A 76 4.58 2.02 -21.41
CA LEU A 76 3.43 1.36 -22.02
C LEU A 76 2.08 2.00 -21.64
N GLY A 77 2.08 3.07 -20.85
CA GLY A 77 0.88 3.77 -20.41
C GLY A 77 0.10 3.09 -19.28
N PHE A 78 0.70 2.12 -18.58
CA PHE A 78 0.03 1.46 -17.45
C PHE A 78 -0.13 2.42 -16.26
N PRO A 79 -1.34 2.50 -15.66
CA PRO A 79 -1.58 3.35 -14.49
C PRO A 79 -0.85 2.77 -13.28
N ALA A 80 -0.24 3.64 -12.47
CA ALA A 80 0.55 3.26 -11.29
C ALA A 80 1.59 2.14 -11.57
N ALA A 81 2.29 2.24 -12.70
CA ALA A 81 3.18 1.21 -13.22
C ALA A 81 4.24 0.73 -12.21
N HIS A 82 4.83 1.63 -11.41
CA HIS A 82 5.79 1.24 -10.37
C HIS A 82 5.16 0.41 -9.25
N LEU A 83 3.92 0.70 -8.84
CA LEU A 83 3.21 -0.08 -7.83
C LEU A 83 2.85 -1.48 -8.37
N VAL A 84 2.21 -1.53 -9.53
CA VAL A 84 1.73 -2.79 -10.13
C VAL A 84 2.91 -3.65 -10.59
N GLY A 85 3.90 -3.05 -11.25
CA GLY A 85 5.09 -3.73 -11.75
C GLY A 85 5.94 -4.32 -10.64
N SER A 86 6.19 -3.56 -9.56
CA SER A 86 6.94 -4.05 -8.41
C SER A 86 6.20 -5.13 -7.62
N LEU A 87 4.86 -5.07 -7.56
CA LEU A 87 4.02 -6.13 -7.00
C LEU A 87 4.13 -7.41 -7.81
N MET A 88 3.98 -7.34 -9.14
CA MET A 88 4.12 -8.49 -10.02
C MET A 88 5.51 -9.11 -9.91
N LEU A 89 6.57 -8.29 -9.90
CA LEU A 89 7.93 -8.75 -9.68
C LEU A 89 8.07 -9.44 -8.31
N GLY A 90 7.53 -8.85 -7.23
CA GLY A 90 7.54 -9.43 -5.90
C GLY A 90 6.86 -10.80 -5.85
N VAL A 91 5.68 -10.95 -6.47
CA VAL A 91 4.95 -12.23 -6.57
C VAL A 91 5.79 -13.26 -7.32
N LEU A 92 6.38 -12.89 -8.47
CA LEU A 92 7.23 -13.79 -9.26
C LEU A 92 8.45 -14.27 -8.46
N LEU A 93 9.12 -13.35 -7.75
CA LEU A 93 10.28 -13.66 -6.90
C LEU A 93 9.90 -14.56 -5.71
N ALA A 94 8.72 -14.35 -5.14
CA ALA A 94 8.20 -15.15 -4.03
C ALA A 94 7.75 -16.56 -4.45
N LEU A 95 7.17 -16.70 -5.65
CA LEU A 95 6.71 -17.98 -6.19
C LEU A 95 7.85 -18.83 -6.78
N SER A 96 8.87 -18.20 -7.35
CA SER A 96 10.08 -18.87 -7.87
C SER A 96 10.98 -19.44 -6.77
N ASN A 97 10.68 -19.17 -5.48
CA ASN A 97 11.44 -19.61 -4.32
C ASN A 97 12.89 -19.10 -4.30
N VAL A 98 13.23 -18.17 -5.21
CA VAL A 98 14.52 -17.48 -5.25
C VAL A 98 14.66 -16.63 -3.99
N ILE A 99 13.57 -15.98 -3.55
CA ILE A 99 13.53 -15.11 -2.39
C ILE A 99 12.46 -15.57 -1.41
N ARG A 100 12.88 -15.87 -0.17
CA ARG A 100 11.98 -16.13 0.97
C ARG A 100 11.94 -14.99 1.98
N ASP A 101 12.83 -14.02 1.80
CA ASP A 101 12.97 -12.90 2.71
C ASP A 101 11.88 -11.86 2.42
N GLN A 102 11.14 -11.47 3.46
CA GLN A 102 10.23 -10.33 3.40
C GLN A 102 11.03 -9.03 3.40
N VAL A 103 10.40 -7.94 2.94
CA VAL A 103 10.99 -6.59 3.02
C VAL A 103 11.43 -6.33 4.47
N PRO A 104 12.67 -5.87 4.72
CA PRO A 104 13.16 -5.68 6.07
C PRO A 104 12.22 -4.78 6.86
N ARG A 105 11.86 -5.20 8.09
CA ARG A 105 10.88 -4.50 8.93
C ARG A 105 11.16 -2.99 9.07
N ARG A 106 12.44 -2.59 9.12
CA ARG A 106 12.83 -1.18 9.19
C ARG A 106 12.43 -0.41 7.93
N VAL A 107 12.65 -0.98 6.75
CA VAL A 107 12.29 -0.38 5.45
C VAL A 107 10.77 -0.23 5.35
N ASN A 108 10.01 -1.28 5.63
CA ASN A 108 8.54 -1.21 5.57
C ASN A 108 7.97 -0.16 6.53
N LEU A 109 8.50 -0.09 7.76
CA LEU A 109 8.08 0.95 8.72
C LEU A 109 8.44 2.36 8.26
N THR A 110 9.57 2.56 7.59
CA THR A 110 9.94 3.86 7.01
C THR A 110 9.02 4.22 5.84
N THR A 111 8.74 3.29 4.93
CA THR A 111 7.79 3.50 3.82
C THR A 111 6.40 3.87 4.34
N GLN A 112 5.90 3.18 5.36
CA GLN A 112 4.62 3.50 6.01
C GLN A 112 4.62 4.89 6.65
N SER A 113 5.73 5.32 7.24
CA SER A 113 5.84 6.64 7.84
C SER A 113 5.90 7.76 6.82
N LEU A 114 6.64 7.57 5.72
CA LEU A 114 6.64 8.52 4.62
C LEU A 114 5.27 8.62 3.95
N LEU A 115 4.58 7.47 3.81
CA LEU A 115 3.22 7.43 3.27
C LEU A 115 2.26 8.18 4.19
N GLY A 116 2.32 7.91 5.50
CA GLY A 116 1.53 8.62 6.49
C GLY A 116 1.79 10.12 6.48
N LEU A 117 3.06 10.54 6.43
CA LEU A 117 3.43 11.94 6.35
C LEU A 117 2.82 12.61 5.11
N SER A 118 2.99 12.00 3.94
CA SER A 118 2.40 12.47 2.69
C SER A 118 0.87 12.54 2.75
N MET A 119 0.21 11.59 3.40
CA MET A 119 -1.25 11.63 3.58
C MET A 119 -1.67 12.81 4.45
N GLY A 120 -0.95 13.08 5.53
CA GLY A 120 -1.27 14.17 6.43
C GLY A 120 -1.19 15.54 5.77
N THR A 121 -0.30 15.72 4.78
CA THR A 121 -0.25 16.97 4.00
C THR A 121 -1.45 17.19 3.09
N TYR A 122 -2.24 16.16 2.81
CA TYR A 122 -3.49 16.32 2.06
C TYR A 122 -4.71 16.59 2.97
N VAL A 123 -4.56 16.47 4.29
CA VAL A 123 -5.62 16.76 5.26
C VAL A 123 -5.60 18.26 5.59
N THR A 124 -6.12 19.07 4.67
CA THR A 124 -6.25 20.52 4.85
C THR A 124 -7.50 20.86 5.67
N ALA A 125 -7.58 22.08 6.21
CA ALA A 125 -8.76 22.57 6.92
C ALA A 125 -10.05 22.48 6.06
N SER A 126 -9.93 22.69 4.75
CA SER A 126 -11.05 22.56 3.80
C SER A 126 -11.43 21.10 3.49
N ALA A 127 -10.50 20.14 3.62
CA ALA A 127 -10.82 18.72 3.56
C ALA A 127 -11.58 18.27 4.83
N VAL A 128 -11.19 18.78 6.00
CA VAL A 128 -11.87 18.50 7.28
C VAL A 128 -13.30 19.08 7.30
N SER A 129 -13.50 20.30 6.81
CA SER A 129 -14.86 20.88 6.73
C SER A 129 -15.77 20.10 5.77
N ARG A 130 -15.25 19.65 4.62
CA ARG A 130 -15.97 18.76 3.70
C ARG A 130 -16.29 17.41 4.33
N LEU A 131 -15.35 16.85 5.10
CA LEU A 131 -15.56 15.62 5.87
C LEU A 131 -16.67 15.80 6.90
N ALA A 132 -16.72 16.94 7.60
CA ALA A 132 -17.75 17.25 8.58
C ALA A 132 -19.14 17.37 7.94
N GLN A 133 -19.23 18.03 6.78
CA GLN A 133 -20.48 18.17 6.03
C GLN A 133 -20.99 16.83 5.46
N SER A 134 -20.07 15.95 5.05
CA SER A 134 -20.39 14.62 4.48
C SER A 134 -20.19 13.47 5.47
N ALA A 135 -20.11 13.77 6.78
CA ALA A 135 -19.74 12.79 7.81
C ALA A 135 -20.72 11.63 7.85
N LEU A 136 -22.03 11.91 7.76
CA LEU A 136 -23.08 10.90 7.86
C LEU A 136 -23.05 9.91 6.67
N PRO A 137 -23.04 10.34 5.40
CA PRO A 137 -22.86 9.43 4.26
C PRO A 137 -21.57 8.61 4.33
N LEU A 138 -20.45 9.24 4.71
CA LEU A 138 -19.15 8.56 4.80
C LEU A 138 -19.10 7.52 5.91
N LEU A 139 -19.68 7.83 7.09
CA LEU A 139 -19.85 6.87 8.18
C LEU A 139 -20.77 5.72 7.76
N ALA A 140 -21.91 6.03 7.14
CA ALA A 140 -22.88 5.04 6.70
C ALA A 140 -22.26 4.05 5.71
N VAL A 141 -21.50 4.54 4.72
CA VAL A 141 -20.81 3.69 3.76
C VAL A 141 -19.68 2.91 4.41
N THR A 142 -18.93 3.51 5.32
CA THR A 142 -17.89 2.79 6.07
C THR A 142 -18.50 1.62 6.83
N VAL A 143 -19.59 1.85 7.58
CA VAL A 143 -20.35 0.78 8.27
C VAL A 143 -20.92 -0.24 7.29
N ALA A 144 -21.47 0.18 6.16
CA ALA A 144 -21.97 -0.73 5.13
C ALA A 144 -20.86 -1.65 4.59
N THR A 145 -19.65 -1.13 4.34
CA THR A 145 -18.51 -1.95 3.90
C THR A 145 -18.10 -2.98 4.95
N VAL A 146 -18.19 -2.64 6.24
CA VAL A 146 -17.96 -3.57 7.36
C VAL A 146 -18.98 -4.71 7.34
N VAL A 147 -20.27 -4.35 7.24
CA VAL A 147 -21.38 -5.30 7.25
C VAL A 147 -21.30 -6.24 6.05
N VAL A 148 -21.03 -5.71 4.85
CA VAL A 148 -20.84 -6.50 3.63
C VAL A 148 -19.65 -7.46 3.80
N SER A 149 -18.52 -6.98 4.32
CA SER A 149 -17.34 -7.82 4.55
C SER A 149 -17.64 -9.00 5.49
N LEU A 150 -18.40 -8.75 6.57
CA LEU A 150 -18.83 -9.78 7.50
C LEU A 150 -19.88 -10.73 6.88
N GLY A 151 -20.81 -10.21 6.08
CA GLY A 151 -21.77 -11.01 5.33
C GLY A 151 -21.09 -11.99 4.37
N ILE A 152 -20.10 -11.52 3.61
CA ILE A 152 -19.30 -12.37 2.72
C ILE A 152 -18.49 -13.38 3.54
N ALA A 153 -17.97 -13.01 4.72
CA ALA A 153 -17.32 -13.95 5.62
C ALA A 153 -18.27 -15.10 6.02
N ILE A 154 -19.52 -14.80 6.38
CA ILE A 154 -20.53 -15.80 6.73
C ILE A 154 -20.80 -16.72 5.53
N VAL A 155 -20.96 -16.17 4.33
CA VAL A 155 -21.14 -16.99 3.11
C VAL A 155 -19.93 -17.89 2.86
N ALA A 156 -18.71 -17.36 3.00
CA ALA A 156 -17.46 -18.12 2.83
C ALA A 156 -17.34 -19.28 3.82
N THR A 157 -17.86 -19.15 5.05
CA THR A 157 -17.88 -20.27 6.02
C THR A 157 -18.76 -21.42 5.56
N ARG A 158 -19.91 -21.11 4.93
CA ARG A 158 -20.87 -22.11 4.47
C ARG A 158 -20.39 -22.83 3.20
N VAL A 159 -19.83 -22.08 2.25
CA VAL A 159 -19.38 -22.61 0.96
C VAL A 159 -18.01 -23.30 1.07
N GLY A 160 -17.07 -22.71 1.83
CA GLY A 160 -15.68 -23.14 1.85
C GLY A 160 -15.27 -24.12 2.94
N ARG A 161 -16.19 -24.46 3.87
CA ARG A 161 -15.87 -25.20 5.12
C ARG A 161 -14.72 -24.54 5.91
N ILE A 162 -14.58 -23.21 5.79
CA ILE A 162 -13.58 -22.42 6.53
C ILE A 162 -14.17 -22.09 7.90
N GLY A 163 -13.35 -22.18 8.95
CA GLY A 163 -13.76 -21.78 10.30
C GLY A 163 -14.24 -20.32 10.37
N ARG A 164 -15.25 -20.05 11.19
CA ARG A 164 -15.87 -18.71 11.33
C ARG A 164 -14.87 -17.62 11.68
N ALA A 165 -13.98 -17.90 12.64
CA ALA A 165 -12.92 -16.99 13.05
C ALA A 165 -11.98 -16.67 11.88
N THR A 166 -11.54 -17.71 11.14
CA THR A 166 -10.68 -17.58 9.96
C THR A 166 -11.34 -16.78 8.85
N ALA A 167 -12.62 -17.03 8.55
CA ALA A 167 -13.35 -16.31 7.51
C ALA A 167 -13.58 -14.84 7.91
N ALA A 168 -13.98 -14.58 9.16
CA ALA A 168 -14.18 -13.22 9.65
C ALA A 168 -12.88 -12.42 9.62
N LEU A 169 -11.80 -12.94 10.23
CA LEU A 169 -10.48 -12.28 10.23
C LEU A 169 -9.87 -12.17 8.83
N GLY A 170 -10.12 -13.15 7.95
CA GLY A 170 -9.64 -13.15 6.57
C GLY A 170 -10.36 -12.12 5.69
N MET A 171 -11.66 -11.90 5.91
CA MET A 171 -12.47 -10.93 5.18
C MET A 171 -12.46 -9.54 5.79
N MET A 172 -12.03 -9.37 7.05
CA MET A 172 -11.91 -8.04 7.67
C MET A 172 -11.03 -7.10 6.81
N PRO A 173 -11.54 -5.93 6.38
CA PRO A 173 -10.74 -4.94 5.69
C PRO A 173 -9.65 -4.38 6.61
N GLY A 174 -8.40 -4.45 6.14
CA GLY A 174 -7.23 -4.08 6.92
C GLY A 174 -6.21 -5.21 6.94
N GLY A 175 -5.25 -5.17 6.00
CA GLY A 175 -4.12 -6.09 5.90
C GLY A 175 -3.09 -5.89 7.01
N SER A 176 -3.55 -5.82 8.26
CA SER A 176 -2.69 -5.55 9.40
C SER A 176 -2.08 -6.87 9.90
N ALA A 177 -0.77 -6.83 10.16
CA ALA A 177 -0.09 -7.91 10.87
C ALA A 177 -0.75 -8.20 12.24
N ALA A 178 -1.45 -7.22 12.82
CA ALA A 178 -2.21 -7.37 14.05
C ALA A 178 -3.37 -8.37 13.89
N VAL A 179 -4.18 -8.28 12.83
CA VAL A 179 -5.32 -9.21 12.62
C VAL A 179 -4.81 -10.64 12.38
N VAL A 180 -3.70 -10.80 11.67
CA VAL A 180 -3.06 -12.11 11.48
C VAL A 180 -2.47 -12.64 12.80
N ALA A 181 -1.87 -11.77 13.61
CA ALA A 181 -1.32 -12.16 14.92
C ALA A 181 -2.41 -12.54 15.92
N SER A 182 -3.56 -11.87 15.89
CA SER A 182 -4.72 -12.19 16.72
C SER A 182 -5.49 -13.43 16.25
N ALA A 183 -5.10 -14.05 15.13
CA ALA A 183 -5.73 -15.28 14.65
C ALA A 183 -5.55 -16.42 15.65
N ASP A 184 -4.36 -16.53 16.26
CA ASP A 184 -4.06 -17.58 17.23
C ASP A 184 -4.92 -17.42 18.51
N ASP A 185 -5.18 -16.17 18.93
CA ASP A 185 -6.01 -15.85 20.11
C ASP A 185 -7.47 -16.32 19.99
N VAL A 186 -7.96 -16.52 18.76
CA VAL A 186 -9.33 -16.96 18.47
C VAL A 186 -9.37 -18.35 17.82
N GLY A 187 -8.25 -19.06 17.77
CA GLY A 187 -8.14 -20.39 17.16
C GLY A 187 -8.39 -20.39 15.64
N ALA A 188 -8.17 -19.25 14.96
CA ALA A 188 -8.24 -19.15 13.52
C ALA A 188 -6.95 -19.67 12.87
N ASP A 189 -7.05 -20.15 11.62
CA ASP A 189 -5.88 -20.51 10.83
C ASP A 189 -5.19 -19.23 10.33
N ALA A 190 -4.16 -18.78 11.07
CA ALA A 190 -3.39 -17.58 10.74
C ALA A 190 -2.83 -17.59 9.31
N ARG A 191 -2.52 -18.78 8.76
CA ARG A 191 -1.98 -18.89 7.39
C ARG A 191 -3.06 -18.61 6.35
N LEU A 192 -4.27 -19.14 6.56
CA LEU A 192 -5.40 -18.88 5.69
C LEU A 192 -5.88 -17.43 5.81
N VAL A 193 -5.94 -16.87 7.03
CA VAL A 193 -6.22 -15.44 7.26
C VAL A 193 -5.24 -14.57 6.47
N ALA A 194 -3.94 -14.84 6.57
CA ALA A 194 -2.91 -14.09 5.86
C ALA A 194 -3.09 -14.15 4.34
N VAL A 195 -3.33 -15.34 3.77
CA VAL A 195 -3.58 -15.48 2.32
C VAL A 195 -4.83 -14.73 1.89
N MET A 196 -5.93 -14.80 2.65
CA MET A 196 -7.15 -14.07 2.34
C MET A 196 -6.91 -12.55 2.30
N GLN A 197 -6.20 -12.02 3.30
CA GLN A 197 -5.90 -10.59 3.37
C GLN A 197 -4.95 -10.13 2.27
N TYR A 198 -3.88 -10.89 2.00
CA TYR A 198 -2.86 -10.53 1.02
C TYR A 198 -3.37 -10.69 -0.41
N LEU A 199 -4.16 -11.74 -0.69
CA LEU A 199 -4.76 -11.95 -2.01
C LEU A 199 -5.72 -10.82 -2.35
N ARG A 200 -6.63 -10.47 -1.43
CA ARG A 200 -7.51 -9.32 -1.60
C ARG A 200 -6.72 -8.03 -1.84
N LEU A 201 -5.69 -7.81 -1.03
CA LEU A 201 -4.85 -6.62 -1.14
C LEU A 201 -4.17 -6.55 -2.52
N ALA A 202 -3.65 -7.67 -3.03
CA ALA A 202 -3.04 -7.73 -4.36
C ALA A 202 -4.06 -7.50 -5.48
N VAL A 203 -5.24 -8.13 -5.40
CA VAL A 203 -6.33 -7.91 -6.37
C VAL A 203 -6.69 -6.43 -6.41
N VAL A 204 -6.90 -5.81 -5.25
CA VAL A 204 -7.20 -4.38 -5.17
C VAL A 204 -6.06 -3.50 -5.68
N ALA A 205 -4.81 -3.80 -5.32
CA ALA A 205 -3.66 -3.01 -5.74
C ALA A 205 -3.46 -2.99 -7.26
N VAL A 206 -3.87 -4.06 -7.95
CA VAL A 206 -3.87 -4.13 -9.41
C VAL A 206 -5.15 -3.53 -10.00
N SER A 207 -6.31 -3.87 -9.44
CA SER A 207 -7.60 -3.47 -10.03
C SER A 207 -7.93 -1.99 -9.82
N ALA A 208 -7.59 -1.41 -8.67
CA ALA A 208 -7.94 -0.02 -8.33
C ALA A 208 -7.40 1.00 -9.35
N PRO A 209 -6.09 1.04 -9.70
CA PRO A 209 -5.59 2.00 -10.68
C PRO A 209 -6.20 1.79 -12.07
N MET A 210 -6.49 0.54 -12.45
CA MET A 210 -7.17 0.25 -13.71
C MET A 210 -8.61 0.78 -13.70
N ILE A 211 -9.40 0.43 -12.68
CA ILE A 211 -10.80 0.87 -12.57
C ILE A 211 -10.88 2.40 -12.56
N VAL A 212 -10.01 3.07 -11.80
CA VAL A 212 -10.00 4.54 -11.75
C VAL A 212 -9.63 5.14 -13.09
N GLN A 213 -8.64 4.62 -13.81
CA GLN A 213 -8.31 5.12 -15.15
C GLN A 213 -9.48 4.97 -16.13
N TRP A 214 -10.22 3.85 -16.06
CA TRP A 214 -11.40 3.59 -16.90
C TRP A 214 -12.61 4.45 -16.52
N VAL A 215 -12.79 4.76 -15.24
CA VAL A 215 -13.90 5.61 -14.75
C VAL A 215 -13.58 7.10 -14.90
N ALA A 216 -12.31 7.48 -14.76
CA ALA A 216 -11.81 8.84 -14.90
C ALA A 216 -11.62 9.28 -16.36
N SER A 217 -12.16 8.57 -17.35
CA SER A 217 -12.19 8.99 -18.76
C SER A 217 -13.12 10.18 -19.04
N ALA A 218 -13.71 10.81 -18.01
CA ALA A 218 -14.16 12.19 -18.10
C ALA A 218 -12.94 13.12 -18.00
N PRO A 219 -12.70 14.05 -18.94
CA PRO A 219 -11.58 14.98 -18.86
C PRO A 219 -11.63 15.73 -17.54
N GLN A 220 -10.72 15.43 -16.62
CA GLN A 220 -10.51 16.28 -15.46
C GLN A 220 -9.82 17.54 -15.95
N ALA A 221 -10.65 18.51 -16.38
CA ALA A 221 -10.25 19.89 -16.60
C ALA A 221 -9.81 20.47 -15.25
N GLY A 222 -8.52 20.34 -14.95
CA GLY A 222 -7.97 20.63 -13.64
C GLY A 222 -6.88 19.68 -13.17
N GLY A 223 -6.40 18.77 -14.02
CA GLY A 223 -5.09 18.15 -13.81
C GLY A 223 -4.04 19.26 -13.74
N SER A 224 -3.69 19.69 -12.53
CA SER A 224 -2.47 20.45 -12.29
C SER A 224 -1.34 19.74 -13.04
N PRO A 225 -0.44 20.48 -13.72
CA PRO A 225 0.64 19.88 -14.48
C PRO A 225 1.28 18.79 -13.63
N ARG A 226 1.34 17.56 -14.14
CA ARG A 226 2.13 16.52 -13.49
C ARG A 226 3.51 17.12 -13.24
N PRO A 227 3.95 17.29 -11.98
CA PRO A 227 5.26 17.83 -11.71
C PRO A 227 6.27 16.76 -12.16
N GLY A 228 6.71 16.80 -13.43
CA GLY A 228 7.48 15.69 -13.99
C GLY A 228 7.82 15.71 -15.48
N ASP A 229 7.24 16.59 -16.31
CA ASP A 229 7.58 16.65 -17.75
C ASP A 229 8.91 17.40 -18.04
N GLY A 230 9.82 17.49 -17.06
CA GLY A 230 11.12 18.15 -17.18
C GLY A 230 12.31 17.29 -16.70
N PRO A 231 13.56 17.70 -17.01
CA PRO A 231 14.79 16.88 -16.82
C PRO A 231 15.18 16.58 -15.36
N TRP A 232 14.40 17.03 -14.38
CA TRP A 232 14.71 17.00 -12.95
C TRP A 232 14.14 15.77 -12.23
N ARG A 233 14.44 14.54 -12.66
CA ARG A 233 14.03 13.30 -11.96
C ARG A 233 14.63 13.10 -10.55
N LEU A 234 15.19 14.14 -9.94
CA LEU A 234 15.85 14.15 -8.62
C LEU A 234 15.14 15.03 -7.57
N LEU A 235 14.02 15.69 -7.88
CA LEU A 235 13.26 16.38 -6.83
C LEU A 235 12.69 15.35 -5.85
N ILE A 236 12.96 15.55 -4.56
CA ILE A 236 12.49 14.70 -3.44
C ILE A 236 11.17 15.25 -2.88
N PHE A 237 11.00 16.58 -2.93
CA PHE A 237 9.81 17.34 -2.51
C PHE A 237 9.60 18.51 -3.47
N ASN A 238 8.34 18.89 -3.73
CA ASN A 238 7.98 20.15 -4.39
C ASN A 238 8.08 21.29 -3.35
N ALA A 239 9.28 21.81 -3.11
CA ALA A 239 9.49 22.96 -2.22
C ALA A 239 10.77 23.72 -2.62
N ASP A 240 10.77 25.04 -2.40
CA ASP A 240 11.88 25.96 -2.73
C ASP A 240 13.22 25.60 -2.04
N SER A 241 13.17 24.86 -0.93
CA SER A 241 14.37 24.40 -0.21
C SER A 241 14.27 22.92 0.19
N GLN A 242 14.80 22.04 -0.67
CA GLN A 242 14.76 20.59 -0.49
C GLN A 242 15.32 20.09 0.86
N VAL A 243 16.30 20.80 1.43
CA VAL A 243 16.95 20.44 2.70
C VAL A 243 16.03 20.69 3.89
N VAL A 244 15.31 21.82 3.91
CA VAL A 244 14.33 22.13 4.95
C VAL A 244 13.19 21.13 4.87
N SER A 245 12.73 20.82 3.65
CA SER A 245 11.67 19.84 3.44
C SER A 245 12.06 18.43 3.92
N LEU A 246 13.30 18.02 3.67
CA LEU A 246 13.81 16.72 4.12
C LEU A 246 13.98 16.66 5.65
N VAL A 247 14.55 17.70 6.26
CA VAL A 247 14.78 17.75 7.72
C VAL A 247 13.45 17.75 8.47
N ALA A 248 12.50 18.57 8.04
CA ALA A 248 11.20 18.60 8.68
C ALA A 248 10.39 17.32 8.38
N ALA A 249 10.49 16.70 7.20
CA ALA A 249 9.89 15.39 6.94
C ALA A 249 10.44 14.30 7.88
N VAL A 250 11.75 14.25 8.09
CA VAL A 250 12.38 13.31 9.03
C VAL A 250 11.93 13.60 10.47
N ALA A 251 11.92 14.87 10.89
CA ALA A 251 11.47 15.26 12.21
C ALA A 251 10.00 14.85 12.45
N LEU A 252 9.10 15.19 11.53
CA LEU A 252 7.67 14.87 11.62
C LEU A 252 7.42 13.36 11.60
N VAL A 253 8.18 12.59 10.83
CA VAL A 253 8.12 11.12 10.87
C VAL A 253 8.56 10.57 12.22
N LEU A 254 9.66 11.06 12.79
CA LEU A 254 10.17 10.59 14.08
C LEU A 254 9.22 10.96 15.22
N VAL A 255 8.79 12.21 15.28
CA VAL A 255 7.83 12.70 16.28
C VAL A 255 6.49 12.00 16.10
N GLY A 256 5.98 11.92 14.86
CA GLY A 256 4.71 11.28 14.53
C GLY A 256 4.69 9.81 14.94
N ARG A 257 5.78 9.10 14.67
CA ARG A 257 5.93 7.71 15.09
C ARG A 257 6.03 7.57 16.62
N ALA A 258 6.71 8.48 17.30
CA ALA A 258 6.80 8.48 18.75
C ALA A 258 5.43 8.72 19.39
N VAL A 259 4.71 9.74 18.93
CA VAL A 259 3.33 10.08 19.34
C VAL A 259 2.37 8.93 19.04
N GLY A 260 2.43 8.36 17.84
CA GLY A 260 1.59 7.23 17.46
C GLY A 260 1.83 5.99 18.33
N ARG A 261 3.07 5.77 18.79
CA ARG A 261 3.38 4.70 19.76
C ARG A 261 2.86 5.02 21.16
N LEU A 262 2.98 6.28 21.58
CA LEU A 262 2.50 6.74 22.89
C LEU A 262 0.99 6.53 23.02
N PHE A 263 0.22 6.90 21.99
CA PHE A 263 -1.22 6.69 21.91
C PHE A 263 -1.64 5.27 21.50
N ARG A 264 -0.69 4.33 21.35
CA ARG A 264 -0.93 2.91 20.99
C ARG A 264 -1.78 2.75 19.72
N LEU A 265 -1.54 3.59 18.70
CA LEU A 265 -2.28 3.54 17.44
C LEU A 265 -2.05 2.22 16.68
N PRO A 266 -3.07 1.65 16.01
CA PRO A 266 -3.00 0.35 15.31
C PRO A 266 -1.91 0.28 14.24
N SER A 267 -1.61 1.43 13.63
CA SER A 267 -0.47 1.61 12.73
C SER A 267 0.28 2.88 13.13
N ALA A 268 0.95 2.85 14.28
CA ALA A 268 1.75 3.97 14.77
C ALA A 268 2.77 4.51 13.75
N ALA A 269 3.25 3.64 12.84
CA ALA A 269 4.16 4.05 11.78
C ALA A 269 3.47 4.87 10.69
N LEU A 270 2.18 4.67 10.40
CA LEU A 270 1.44 5.39 9.36
C LEU A 270 0.57 6.51 9.96
N LEU A 271 -0.31 6.16 10.91
CA LEU A 271 -1.29 7.08 11.50
C LEU A 271 -0.60 8.19 12.32
N GLY A 272 0.51 7.88 12.98
CA GLY A 272 1.25 8.85 13.78
C GLY A 272 1.76 10.03 12.94
N PRO A 273 2.63 9.79 11.94
CA PRO A 273 3.07 10.83 11.01
C PRO A 273 1.94 11.52 10.27
N MET A 274 0.87 10.79 9.90
CA MET A 274 -0.30 11.38 9.25
C MET A 274 -1.02 12.41 10.14
N LEU A 275 -1.26 12.10 11.41
CA LEU A 275 -1.92 13.02 12.33
C LEU A 275 -1.08 14.27 12.59
N ILE A 276 0.24 14.11 12.78
CA ILE A 276 1.11 15.27 12.98
C ILE A 276 1.17 16.13 11.72
N ALA A 277 1.35 15.54 10.54
CA ALA A 277 1.33 16.29 9.29
C ALA A 277 -0.01 16.98 9.06
N ALA A 278 -1.14 16.34 9.39
CA ALA A 278 -2.46 16.97 9.31
C ALA A 278 -2.58 18.19 10.24
N ILE A 279 -2.08 18.10 11.48
CA ILE A 279 -2.10 19.24 12.42
C ILE A 279 -1.22 20.39 11.91
N VAL A 280 -0.03 20.07 11.39
CA VAL A 280 0.89 21.08 10.84
C VAL A 280 0.30 21.74 9.61
N THR A 281 -0.32 20.97 8.72
CA THR A 281 -0.95 21.46 7.48
C THR A 281 -2.24 22.26 7.76
N ALA A 282 -2.95 21.95 8.85
CA ALA A 282 -4.08 22.74 9.31
C ALA A 282 -3.66 24.04 10.03
N SER A 283 -2.39 24.16 10.40
CA SER A 283 -1.81 25.38 10.96
C SER A 283 -1.37 26.33 9.83
N PRO A 284 -1.23 27.64 10.07
CA PRO A 284 -0.76 28.61 9.06
C PRO A 284 0.73 28.46 8.69
N ILE A 285 1.32 27.29 8.95
CA ILE A 285 2.72 26.99 8.66
C ILE A 285 2.74 26.37 7.26
N ASP A 286 3.07 27.17 6.24
CA ASP A 286 3.19 26.73 4.85
C ASP A 286 4.40 25.79 4.71
N LEU A 287 4.12 24.51 4.78
CA LEU A 287 5.12 23.46 4.72
C LEU A 287 4.68 22.44 3.65
N GLU A 288 5.08 22.71 2.41
CA GLU A 288 4.85 21.80 1.29
C GLU A 288 5.82 20.61 1.35
N PHE A 289 5.29 19.43 1.64
CA PHE A 289 6.05 18.16 1.64
C PHE A 289 5.39 17.08 0.78
N ALA A 290 4.77 17.45 -0.34
CA ALA A 290 4.29 16.46 -1.30
C ALA A 290 5.49 15.68 -1.85
N PRO A 291 5.55 14.35 -1.64
CA PRO A 291 6.54 13.50 -2.31
C PRO A 291 6.44 13.70 -3.81
N ALA A 292 7.57 14.00 -4.44
CA ALA A 292 7.64 14.11 -5.89
C ALA A 292 8.78 13.24 -6.43
N GLY A 293 8.71 12.93 -7.72
CA GLY A 293 9.80 12.32 -8.48
C GLY A 293 10.30 11.00 -7.89
N ALA A 294 11.58 10.97 -7.47
CA ALA A 294 12.25 9.75 -7.07
C ALA A 294 11.71 9.14 -5.76
N LEU A 295 11.22 9.97 -4.84
CA LEU A 295 10.72 9.50 -3.54
C LEU A 295 9.36 8.81 -3.69
N GLU A 296 8.48 9.35 -4.54
CA GLU A 296 7.21 8.72 -4.91
C GLU A 296 7.43 7.37 -5.59
N VAL A 297 8.30 7.33 -6.61
CA VAL A 297 8.68 6.08 -7.30
C VAL A 297 9.19 5.04 -6.31
N MET A 298 10.09 5.44 -5.40
CA MET A 298 10.63 4.53 -4.38
C MET A 298 9.53 4.03 -3.43
N MET A 299 8.64 4.90 -2.98
CA MET A 299 7.55 4.53 -2.08
C MET A 299 6.59 3.54 -2.73
N PHE A 300 6.15 3.80 -3.96
CA PHE A 300 5.25 2.89 -4.68
C PHE A 300 5.91 1.56 -5.00
N THR A 301 7.19 1.59 -5.37
CA THR A 301 8.01 0.38 -5.58
C THR A 301 8.12 -0.44 -4.29
N MET A 302 8.37 0.20 -3.15
CA MET A 302 8.47 -0.48 -1.86
C MET A 302 7.14 -1.07 -1.40
N VAL A 303 6.03 -0.35 -1.63
CA VAL A 303 4.68 -0.87 -1.33
C VAL A 303 4.38 -2.09 -2.18
N GLY A 304 4.60 -2.02 -3.49
CA GLY A 304 4.34 -3.17 -4.36
C GLY A 304 5.21 -4.36 -4.02
N LEU A 305 6.51 -4.16 -3.75
CA LEU A 305 7.39 -5.23 -3.28
C LEU A 305 6.94 -5.82 -1.93
N ASP A 306 6.53 -5.01 -0.96
CA ASP A 306 6.02 -5.52 0.33
C ASP A 306 4.79 -6.39 0.12
N VAL A 307 3.88 -5.99 -0.77
CA VAL A 307 2.68 -6.76 -1.08
C VAL A 307 3.02 -8.06 -1.83
N GLY A 308 3.86 -7.98 -2.85
CA GLY A 308 4.22 -9.14 -3.67
C GLY A 308 5.01 -10.20 -2.91
N LEU A 309 5.94 -9.78 -2.05
CA LEU A 309 6.78 -10.68 -1.25
C LEU A 309 6.06 -11.31 -0.05
N ARG A 310 4.82 -10.89 0.25
CA ARG A 310 3.96 -11.53 1.26
C ARG A 310 3.39 -12.87 0.79
N PHE A 311 3.38 -13.11 -0.52
CA PHE A 311 3.01 -14.41 -1.05
C PHE A 311 4.13 -15.42 -0.79
N THR A 312 3.81 -16.69 -0.64
CA THR A 312 4.82 -17.74 -0.49
C THR A 312 4.34 -18.97 -1.22
N ARG A 313 5.21 -19.60 -2.01
CA ARG A 313 4.89 -20.81 -2.77
C ARG A 313 4.25 -21.90 -1.88
N ALA A 314 4.80 -22.12 -0.70
CA ALA A 314 4.29 -23.11 0.25
C ALA A 314 2.84 -22.83 0.68
N THR A 315 2.52 -21.57 0.98
CA THR A 315 1.19 -21.15 1.44
C THR A 315 0.19 -21.18 0.29
N VAL A 316 0.57 -20.71 -0.90
CA VAL A 316 -0.25 -20.74 -2.11
C VAL A 316 -0.57 -22.18 -2.53
N LEU A 317 0.42 -23.07 -2.56
CA LEU A 317 0.19 -24.48 -2.93
C LEU A 317 -0.69 -25.20 -1.91
N ARG A 318 -0.47 -24.96 -0.61
CA ARG A 318 -1.26 -25.58 0.46
C ARG A 318 -2.71 -25.14 0.43
N LEU A 319 -2.97 -23.89 0.02
CA LEU A 319 -4.30 -23.29 -0.01
C LEU A 319 -4.87 -23.13 -1.43
N ARG A 320 -4.27 -23.79 -2.44
CA ARG A 320 -4.68 -23.63 -3.85
C ARG A 320 -6.14 -23.98 -4.12
N LYS A 321 -6.68 -24.95 -3.37
CA LYS A 321 -8.08 -25.38 -3.49
C LYS A 321 -9.06 -24.33 -2.95
N LEU A 322 -8.61 -23.50 -2.00
CA LEU A 322 -9.40 -22.41 -1.41
C LEU A 322 -9.18 -21.08 -2.15
N LEU A 323 -8.10 -20.95 -2.90
CA LEU A 323 -7.79 -19.77 -3.71
C LEU A 323 -8.95 -19.30 -4.61
N PRO A 324 -9.67 -20.16 -5.37
CA PRO A 324 -10.79 -19.71 -6.20
C PRO A 324 -11.93 -19.13 -5.36
N LEU A 325 -12.20 -19.71 -4.18
CA LEU A 325 -13.22 -19.19 -3.28
C LEU A 325 -12.83 -17.82 -2.73
N VAL A 326 -11.57 -17.65 -2.28
CA VAL A 326 -11.07 -16.38 -1.76
C VAL A 326 -11.08 -15.29 -2.83
N LEU A 327 -10.71 -15.64 -4.07
CA LEU A 327 -10.79 -14.74 -5.22
C LEU A 327 -12.25 -14.36 -5.51
N ALA A 328 -13.17 -15.33 -5.53
CA ALA A 328 -14.59 -15.05 -5.74
C ALA A 328 -15.16 -14.12 -4.65
N CYS A 329 -14.88 -14.39 -3.38
CA CYS A 329 -15.27 -13.53 -2.26
C CYS A 329 -14.69 -12.12 -2.39
N THR A 330 -13.44 -12.00 -2.82
CA THR A 330 -12.76 -10.71 -3.07
C THR A 330 -13.43 -9.94 -4.21
N ILE A 331 -13.74 -10.60 -5.31
CA ILE A 331 -14.39 -9.99 -6.48
C ILE A 331 -15.79 -9.51 -6.10
N VAL A 332 -16.58 -10.37 -5.45
CA VAL A 332 -17.93 -10.01 -4.97
C VAL A 332 -17.86 -8.82 -4.02
N LEU A 333 -16.92 -8.83 -3.08
CA LEU A 333 -16.71 -7.70 -2.17
C LEU A 333 -16.41 -6.40 -2.93
N ASN A 334 -15.48 -6.44 -3.90
CA ASN A 334 -15.13 -5.27 -4.71
C ASN A 334 -16.32 -4.76 -5.54
N VAL A 335 -17.13 -5.66 -6.11
CA VAL A 335 -18.34 -5.29 -6.86
C VAL A 335 -19.37 -4.62 -5.96
N VAL A 336 -19.66 -5.20 -4.79
CA VAL A 336 -20.62 -4.61 -3.86
C VAL A 336 -20.14 -3.26 -3.35
N VAL A 337 -18.85 -3.12 -3.06
CA VAL A 337 -18.28 -1.83 -2.67
C VAL A 337 -18.33 -0.81 -3.80
N ALA A 338 -18.11 -1.22 -5.06
CA ALA A 338 -18.27 -0.33 -6.20
C ALA A 338 -19.71 0.19 -6.34
N LEU A 339 -20.70 -0.67 -6.08
CA LEU A 339 -22.11 -0.27 -6.04
C LEU A 339 -22.38 0.73 -4.90
N LEU A 340 -21.83 0.49 -3.70
CA LEU A 340 -21.93 1.44 -2.59
C LEU A 340 -21.26 2.78 -2.92
N ALA A 341 -20.12 2.75 -3.60
CA ALA A 341 -19.42 3.95 -4.05
C ALA A 341 -20.25 4.74 -5.08
N SER A 342 -20.93 4.06 -6.02
CA SER A 342 -21.84 4.73 -6.95
C SER A 342 -23.03 5.37 -6.24
N GLY A 343 -23.60 4.70 -5.23
CA GLY A 343 -24.67 5.28 -4.42
C GLY A 343 -24.20 6.49 -3.63
N LEU A 344 -22.99 6.42 -3.05
CA LEU A 344 -22.38 7.54 -2.34
C LEU A 344 -22.14 8.73 -3.28
N SER A 345 -21.60 8.49 -4.47
CA SER A 345 -21.35 9.53 -5.47
C SER A 345 -22.64 10.15 -6.02
N ALA A 346 -23.75 9.41 -6.03
CA ALA A 346 -25.06 9.97 -6.39
C ALA A 346 -25.68 10.82 -5.26
N LEU A 347 -25.38 10.51 -4.00
CA LEU A 347 -25.93 11.18 -2.82
C LEU A 347 -25.07 12.35 -2.33
N THR A 348 -23.82 12.46 -2.79
CA THR A 348 -22.85 13.46 -2.36
C THR A 348 -22.17 14.09 -3.56
N SER A 349 -21.54 15.25 -3.40
CA SER A 349 -20.75 15.90 -4.46
C SER A 349 -19.37 15.26 -4.69
N ILE A 350 -19.14 14.05 -4.18
CA ILE A 350 -17.86 13.34 -4.27
C ILE A 350 -17.79 12.61 -5.63
N SER A 351 -16.66 12.74 -6.31
CA SER A 351 -16.42 12.06 -7.58
C SER A 351 -16.50 10.53 -7.44
N LEU A 352 -16.96 9.83 -8.48
CA LEU A 352 -17.06 8.37 -8.45
C LEU A 352 -15.68 7.71 -8.22
N SER A 353 -14.61 8.27 -8.78
CA SER A 353 -13.23 7.81 -8.56
C SER A 353 -12.81 7.91 -7.09
N ASP A 354 -13.10 9.03 -6.43
CA ASP A 354 -12.73 9.23 -5.02
C ASP A 354 -13.59 8.36 -4.11
N ALA A 355 -14.89 8.23 -4.40
CA ALA A 355 -15.78 7.33 -3.68
C ALA A 355 -15.34 5.86 -3.82
N LEU A 356 -14.93 5.43 -5.02
CA LEU A 356 -14.41 4.08 -5.25
C LEU A 356 -13.15 3.81 -4.41
N LEU A 357 -12.18 4.72 -4.45
CA LEU A 357 -10.94 4.57 -3.68
C LEU A 357 -11.17 4.67 -2.17
N ALA A 358 -12.03 5.58 -1.71
CA ALA A 358 -12.35 5.77 -0.30
C ALA A 358 -13.01 4.52 0.31
N THR A 359 -13.87 3.85 -0.44
CA THR A 359 -14.67 2.71 0.04
C THR A 359 -13.97 1.36 -0.14
N THR A 360 -12.98 1.28 -1.05
CA THR A 360 -12.29 0.04 -1.42
C THR A 360 -11.68 -0.71 -0.22
N PRO A 361 -12.04 -1.99 0.02
CA PRO A 361 -11.66 -2.79 1.19
C PRO A 361 -10.25 -3.39 1.10
N GLY A 362 -9.27 -2.60 0.65
CA GLY A 362 -7.90 -3.04 0.39
C GLY A 362 -6.82 -2.41 1.26
N GLY A 363 -5.57 -2.68 0.89
CA GLY A 363 -4.38 -2.15 1.54
C GLY A 363 -4.28 -0.65 1.36
N ILE A 364 -4.38 0.06 2.48
CA ILE A 364 -4.33 1.52 2.58
C ILE A 364 -3.18 2.11 1.76
N ASN A 365 -1.99 1.53 1.87
CA ASN A 365 -0.82 1.96 1.10
C ASN A 365 -1.02 1.91 -0.42
N ALA A 366 -1.68 0.86 -0.94
CA ALA A 366 -1.90 0.70 -2.38
C ALA A 366 -3.03 1.60 -2.91
N VAL A 367 -4.11 1.73 -2.14
CA VAL A 367 -5.23 2.61 -2.46
C VAL A 367 -4.77 4.06 -2.50
N LEU A 368 -3.95 4.47 -1.52
CA LEU A 368 -3.47 5.84 -1.43
C LEU A 368 -2.36 6.15 -2.44
N ALA A 369 -1.49 5.18 -2.73
CA ALA A 369 -0.56 5.29 -3.85
C ALA A 369 -1.32 5.48 -5.18
N THR A 370 -2.41 4.74 -5.38
CA THR A 370 -3.28 4.90 -6.54
C THR A 370 -3.90 6.30 -6.56
N ALA A 371 -4.48 6.74 -5.45
CA ALA A 371 -5.11 8.06 -5.33
C ALA A 371 -4.15 9.20 -5.66
N ALA A 372 -2.92 9.14 -5.14
CA ALA A 372 -1.88 10.12 -5.42
C ALA A 372 -1.48 10.10 -6.91
N ALA A 373 -1.33 8.92 -7.50
CA ALA A 373 -0.99 8.78 -8.92
C ALA A 373 -2.10 9.24 -9.88
N THR A 374 -3.37 9.15 -9.45
CA THR A 374 -4.54 9.53 -10.27
C THR A 374 -5.03 10.95 -10.01
N GLY A 375 -4.39 11.71 -9.11
CA GLY A 375 -4.82 13.07 -8.75
C GLY A 375 -6.15 13.13 -7.99
N SER A 376 -6.54 12.01 -7.35
CA SER A 376 -7.75 11.92 -6.53
C SER A 376 -7.63 12.71 -5.23
N ASP A 377 -8.74 12.98 -4.54
CA ASP A 377 -8.74 13.64 -3.23
C ASP A 377 -8.15 12.70 -2.15
N VAL A 378 -6.82 12.68 -2.06
CA VAL A 378 -6.05 11.84 -1.12
C VAL A 378 -6.42 12.17 0.32
N GLY A 379 -6.79 13.41 0.64
CA GLY A 379 -7.19 13.84 1.98
C GLY A 379 -8.48 13.16 2.43
N LEU A 380 -9.53 13.24 1.60
CA LEU A 380 -10.81 12.57 1.85
C LEU A 380 -10.63 11.05 1.95
N ILE A 381 -9.91 10.46 0.98
CA ILE A 381 -9.67 9.01 0.95
C ILE A 381 -8.92 8.58 2.22
N SER A 382 -7.87 9.30 2.63
CA SER A 382 -7.09 9.01 3.84
C SER A 382 -7.95 9.05 5.10
N ALA A 383 -8.85 10.04 5.21
CA ALA A 383 -9.74 10.19 6.36
C ALA A 383 -10.72 9.00 6.47
N VAL A 384 -11.39 8.63 5.37
CA VAL A 384 -12.33 7.49 5.34
C VAL A 384 -11.60 6.17 5.64
N GLN A 385 -10.43 5.98 5.03
CA GLN A 385 -9.60 4.79 5.23
C GLN A 385 -9.10 4.66 6.69
N SER A 386 -8.74 5.78 7.31
CA SER A 386 -8.31 5.83 8.71
C SER A 386 -9.47 5.56 9.66
N LEU A 387 -10.62 6.21 9.45
CA LEU A 387 -11.84 5.96 10.21
C LEU A 387 -12.23 4.48 10.16
N ARG A 388 -12.14 3.87 8.98
CA ARG A 388 -12.38 2.43 8.80
C ARG A 388 -11.43 1.56 9.60
N LEU A 389 -10.13 1.89 9.65
CA LEU A 389 -9.17 1.14 10.48
C LEU A 389 -9.55 1.17 11.96
N PHE A 390 -9.95 2.35 12.47
CA PHE A 390 -10.36 2.49 13.87
C PHE A 390 -11.61 1.65 14.15
N LEU A 391 -12.63 1.75 13.29
CA LEU A 391 -13.86 0.95 13.42
C LEU A 391 -13.57 -0.56 13.37
N MET A 392 -12.69 -1.00 12.48
CA MET A 392 -12.27 -2.40 12.38
C MET A 392 -11.57 -2.89 13.64
N MET A 393 -10.65 -2.09 14.19
CA MET A 393 -9.95 -2.44 15.43
C MET A 393 -10.91 -2.55 16.61
N ALA A 394 -11.90 -1.64 16.69
CA ALA A 394 -12.96 -1.70 17.69
C ALA A 394 -13.85 -2.95 17.52
N LEU A 395 -13.96 -3.50 16.31
CA LEU A 395 -14.76 -4.70 16.03
C LEU A 395 -14.05 -6.03 16.34
N ILE A 396 -12.72 -6.06 16.48
CA ILE A 396 -11.96 -7.27 16.81
C ILE A 396 -12.52 -8.03 18.02
N PRO A 397 -12.83 -7.39 19.17
CA PRO A 397 -13.43 -8.10 20.31
C PRO A 397 -14.82 -8.67 20.00
N LEU A 398 -15.61 -8.01 19.16
CA LEU A 398 -16.93 -8.51 18.75
C LEU A 398 -16.79 -9.76 17.88
N VAL A 399 -15.81 -9.76 16.97
CA VAL A 399 -15.47 -10.95 16.16
C VAL A 399 -15.02 -12.11 17.06
N LYS A 400 -14.24 -11.83 18.10
CA LYS A 400 -13.85 -12.83 19.10
C LYS A 400 -15.06 -13.47 19.79
N ILE A 401 -16.00 -12.66 20.28
CA ILE A 401 -17.23 -13.16 20.94
C ILE A 401 -18.07 -14.01 19.97
N TRP A 402 -18.24 -13.53 18.74
CA TRP A 402 -19.01 -14.24 17.70
C TRP A 402 -18.36 -15.57 17.30
N ALA A 403 -17.03 -15.60 17.21
CA ALA A 403 -16.26 -16.81 16.91
C ALA A 403 -16.34 -17.85 18.04
N THR A 404 -16.35 -17.44 19.31
CA THR A 404 -16.33 -18.35 20.46
C THR A 404 -17.71 -18.94 20.80
N ARG A 405 -18.82 -18.27 20.46
CA ARG A 405 -20.18 -18.66 20.91
C ARG A 405 -20.68 -20.04 20.46
N ARG A 406 -20.09 -20.70 19.46
CA ARG A 406 -20.50 -22.05 19.03
C ARG A 406 -19.53 -23.18 19.38
N ARG A 407 -18.33 -22.89 19.90
CA ARG A 407 -17.46 -23.96 20.42
C ARG A 407 -18.12 -24.69 21.59
N THR A 408 -19.03 -24.00 22.30
CA THR A 408 -19.87 -24.58 23.35
C THR A 408 -21.01 -25.43 22.80
N GLU A 409 -21.54 -25.14 21.60
CA GLU A 409 -22.63 -25.94 21.00
C GLU A 409 -22.13 -27.26 20.38
N ASP A 410 -20.92 -27.28 19.81
CA ASP A 410 -20.30 -28.48 19.22
C ASP A 410 -19.60 -29.38 20.28
N VAL A 411 -19.46 -28.92 21.52
CA VAL A 411 -18.96 -29.73 22.66
C VAL A 411 -20.12 -30.31 23.50
N ILE A 412 -21.33 -29.76 23.34
CA ILE A 412 -22.55 -30.22 24.04
C ILE A 412 -23.37 -31.19 23.17
N ARG A 413 -23.07 -31.30 21.87
CA ARG A 413 -23.57 -32.37 20.99
C ARG A 413 -22.49 -33.40 20.76
#